data_AF-K1YAW7-F1
#
_entry.id   AF-K1YAW7-F1
#
_cell.length_a   1.000
_cell.length_b   1.000
_cell.length_c   1.000
_cell.angle_alpha   90.00
_cell.angle_beta   90.00
_cell.angle_gamma   90.00
#
_symmetry.space_group_name_H-M   'P 1'
#
loop_
_entity.id
_entity.type
_entity.pdbx_description
1 polymer ?
#
loop_
_entity_poly.entity_id
_entity_poly.type
_entity_poly.pdbx_seq_one_letter_code
_entity_poly.pdbx_strand_id
1 'polypeptide(L)'
;MLNSLNSEDTKILTAEDPVEFNFKGINQVNVKKEVGMTFPAALKAFLRQDPDIIMVGEIRDMETAEIAIKAAMTGHLVFSTLHTNDCPATIGRLVDIGIPPFMLASAVTMVLSQRLARKLCVHCKEEVPKPPKEELIALGFKEKDFEKDFVIYGPKGCAKCNGGGYKGRVGLFELMEITDEVAKAISAEVPEDQLRKIAVQEGMTPLRRAGVKKVIEGATSIEEILRRTVITEESLPAYLVHPDIEEYDDGDFIIRQNNNDIDFFKLVTGAVSVIKDGKKIAEITEPGEYFGEMSAISGEPRSASITSKGRSKIKRFPG
;
A
#
# COMPACT_ATOMS: atom_id res chain seq x y z
N MET A 1 5.19 12.96 19.09
CA MET A 1 3.94 12.59 19.75
C MET A 1 4.12 12.48 21.26
N LEU A 2 5.01 11.62 21.76
CA LEU A 2 5.22 11.51 23.22
C LEU A 2 5.59 12.85 23.89
N ASN A 3 6.51 13.61 23.30
CA ASN A 3 6.90 14.92 23.85
C ASN A 3 5.76 15.96 23.90
N SER A 4 4.75 15.86 23.03
CA SER A 4 3.59 16.77 23.09
C SER A 4 2.56 16.36 24.14
N LEU A 5 2.65 15.12 24.65
CA LEU A 5 1.83 14.58 25.73
C LEU A 5 2.58 14.55 27.07
N ASN A 6 3.86 14.93 27.07
CA ASN A 6 4.73 14.90 28.23
C ASN A 6 4.42 16.11 29.14
N SER A 7 3.53 15.89 30.09
CA SER A 7 3.16 16.84 31.13
C SER A 7 3.48 16.26 32.51
N GLU A 8 3.60 17.10 33.54
CA GLU A 8 3.90 16.64 34.90
C GLU A 8 2.81 15.71 35.47
N ASP A 9 1.58 15.86 34.99
CA ASP A 9 0.41 15.08 35.40
C ASP A 9 0.22 13.80 34.56
N THR A 10 1.16 13.46 33.68
CA THR A 10 1.03 12.30 32.79
C THR A 10 2.23 11.37 32.93
N LYS A 11 2.00 10.16 33.44
CA LYS A 11 3.02 9.14 33.57
C LYS A 11 3.19 8.35 32.28
N ILE A 12 4.28 8.63 31.59
CA ILE A 12 4.67 7.95 30.34
C ILE A 12 5.75 6.91 30.63
N LEU A 13 5.48 5.66 30.25
CA LEU A 13 6.42 4.54 30.32
C LEU A 13 6.70 4.00 28.92
N THR A 14 7.98 3.79 28.56
CA THR A 14 8.35 3.24 27.25
C THR A 14 9.23 2.00 27.41
N ALA A 15 9.01 1.00 26.57
CA ALA A 15 9.89 -0.15 26.40
C ALA A 15 10.46 -0.12 24.97
N GLU A 16 11.78 -0.05 24.80
CA GLU A 16 12.46 0.19 23.51
C GLU A 16 13.67 -0.74 23.32
N ASP A 17 14.02 -1.09 22.08
CA ASP A 17 15.14 -1.98 21.72
C ASP A 17 15.99 -1.37 20.58
N PRO A 18 16.96 -0.47 20.86
CA PRO A 18 17.24 0.23 22.12
C PRO A 18 16.51 1.58 22.22
N VAL A 19 16.69 2.30 23.34
CA VAL A 19 16.26 3.70 23.48
C VAL A 19 17.12 4.59 22.58
N GLU A 20 16.48 5.27 21.63
CA GLU A 20 17.15 6.13 20.63
C GLU A 20 17.44 7.55 21.16
N PHE A 21 16.54 8.10 21.97
CA PHE A 21 16.64 9.44 22.53
C PHE A 21 16.18 9.45 23.98
N ASN A 22 16.89 10.18 24.83
CA ASN A 22 16.53 10.37 26.23
C ASN A 22 15.62 11.59 26.39
N PHE A 23 14.42 11.39 26.90
CA PHE A 23 13.45 12.44 27.18
C PHE A 23 13.26 12.63 28.68
N LYS A 24 13.47 13.86 29.16
CA LYS A 24 13.15 14.21 30.55
C LYS A 24 11.64 14.08 30.78
N GLY A 25 11.24 13.44 31.88
CA GLY A 25 9.83 13.23 32.24
C GLY A 25 9.23 11.92 31.74
N ILE A 26 9.94 11.19 30.87
CA ILE A 26 9.51 9.89 30.36
C ILE A 26 10.38 8.79 30.99
N ASN A 27 9.75 7.74 31.51
CA ASN A 27 10.49 6.60 32.05
C ASN A 27 10.72 5.58 30.93
N GLN A 28 11.97 5.53 30.44
CA GLN A 28 12.34 4.72 29.28
C GLN A 28 13.13 3.48 29.72
N VAL A 29 12.63 2.30 29.35
CA VAL A 29 13.23 1.00 29.66
C VAL A 29 13.82 0.41 28.38
N ASN A 30 15.10 0.06 28.44
CA ASN A 30 15.74 -0.71 27.36
C ASN A 30 15.42 -2.20 27.52
N VAL A 31 15.02 -2.83 26.42
CA VAL A 31 14.97 -4.29 26.30
C VAL A 31 16.39 -4.83 26.40
N LYS A 32 16.59 -5.82 27.27
CA LYS A 32 17.85 -6.55 27.46
C LYS A 32 17.55 -8.03 27.61
N LYS A 33 17.57 -8.73 26.47
CA LYS A 33 17.19 -10.14 26.38
C LYS A 33 18.09 -11.04 27.22
N GLU A 34 19.39 -10.71 27.37
CA GLU A 34 20.33 -11.54 28.14
C GLU A 34 19.99 -11.62 29.63
N VAL A 35 19.28 -10.62 30.17
CA VAL A 35 18.88 -10.55 31.58
C VAL A 35 17.37 -10.72 31.77
N GLY A 36 16.66 -11.17 30.72
CA GLY A 36 15.22 -11.42 30.77
C GLY A 36 14.33 -10.16 30.73
N MET A 37 14.89 -8.98 30.47
CA MET A 37 14.11 -7.76 30.28
C MET A 37 13.59 -7.68 28.84
N THR A 38 12.49 -8.37 28.57
CA THR A 38 11.82 -8.41 27.25
C THR A 38 10.65 -7.42 27.17
N PHE A 39 10.08 -7.20 25.98
CA PHE A 39 8.86 -6.38 25.83
C PHE A 39 7.70 -6.87 26.71
N PRO A 40 7.35 -8.18 26.73
CA PRO A 40 6.32 -8.68 27.66
C PRO A 40 6.65 -8.43 29.14
N ALA A 41 7.91 -8.58 29.54
CA ALA A 41 8.33 -8.36 30.93
C ALA A 41 8.18 -6.88 31.33
N ALA A 42 8.62 -5.96 30.47
CA ALA A 42 8.47 -4.52 30.68
C ALA A 42 6.98 -4.11 30.73
N LEU A 43 6.17 -4.58 29.78
CA LEU A 43 4.73 -4.32 29.74
C LEU A 43 4.01 -4.81 31.00
N LYS A 44 4.29 -6.03 31.46
CA LYS A 44 3.72 -6.55 32.71
C LYS A 44 4.14 -5.70 33.93
N ALA A 45 5.35 -5.15 33.93
CA ALA A 45 5.81 -4.26 34.99
C ALA A 45 5.10 -2.91 34.94
N PHE A 46 4.91 -2.33 33.75
CA PHE A 46 4.22 -1.06 33.55
C PHE A 46 2.80 -1.06 34.12
N LEU A 47 2.04 -2.14 33.93
CA LEU A 47 0.69 -2.28 34.48
C LEU A 47 0.61 -2.24 36.02
N ARG A 48 1.74 -2.36 36.73
CA ARG A 48 1.82 -2.21 38.19
C ARG A 48 2.40 -0.86 38.63
N GLN A 49 2.68 0.03 37.68
CA GLN A 49 3.24 1.34 37.92
C GLN A 49 2.23 2.47 37.72
N ASP A 50 0.94 2.19 37.63
CA ASP A 50 -0.10 3.23 37.46
C ASP A 50 0.20 4.17 36.26
N PRO A 51 0.42 3.63 35.04
CA PRO A 51 0.77 4.46 33.88
C PRO A 51 -0.46 5.14 33.27
N ASP A 52 -0.27 6.28 32.62
CA ASP A 52 -1.29 6.88 31.76
C ASP A 52 -1.05 6.49 30.29
N ILE A 53 0.22 6.54 29.88
CA ILE A 53 0.65 6.26 28.50
C ILE A 53 1.73 5.20 28.52
N ILE A 54 1.56 4.20 27.66
CA ILE A 54 2.53 3.14 27.43
C ILE A 54 3.00 3.23 25.98
N MET A 55 4.31 3.21 25.75
CA MET A 55 4.87 3.02 24.41
C MET A 55 5.67 1.72 24.35
N VAL A 56 5.34 0.89 23.38
CA VAL A 56 6.08 -0.32 23.05
C VAL A 56 6.83 -0.05 21.76
N GLY A 57 8.14 -0.24 21.75
CA GLY A 57 8.98 0.07 20.60
C GLY A 57 8.48 -0.62 19.33
N GLU A 58 8.08 -1.88 19.45
CA GLU A 58 7.49 -2.67 18.38
C GLU A 58 6.69 -3.87 18.91
N ILE A 59 5.71 -4.32 18.12
CA ILE A 59 5.03 -5.60 18.34
C ILE A 59 5.52 -6.60 17.29
N ARG A 60 6.23 -7.64 17.76
CA ARG A 60 6.74 -8.73 16.92
C ARG A 60 6.07 -10.07 17.16
N ASP A 61 5.55 -10.28 18.36
CA ASP A 61 5.01 -11.56 18.83
C ASP A 61 3.63 -11.39 19.49
N MET A 62 2.94 -12.53 19.61
CA MET A 62 1.58 -12.61 20.15
C MET A 62 1.51 -12.16 21.60
N GLU A 63 2.49 -12.53 22.43
CA GLU A 63 2.47 -12.19 23.86
C GLU A 63 2.53 -10.67 24.06
N THR A 64 3.43 -9.99 23.34
CA THR A 64 3.56 -8.53 23.37
C THR A 64 2.29 -7.86 22.85
N ALA A 65 1.75 -8.34 21.73
CA ALA A 65 0.52 -7.82 21.13
C ALA A 65 -0.68 -7.95 22.09
N GLU A 66 -0.85 -9.11 22.71
CA GLU A 66 -1.96 -9.41 23.60
C GLU A 66 -1.94 -8.52 24.85
N ILE A 67 -0.76 -8.33 25.47
CA ILE A 67 -0.64 -7.47 26.65
C ILE A 67 -0.89 -6.00 26.28
N ALA A 68 -0.36 -5.54 25.15
CA ALA A 68 -0.55 -4.17 24.68
C ALA A 68 -2.03 -3.86 24.38
N ILE A 69 -2.72 -4.76 23.69
CA ILE A 69 -4.16 -4.62 23.39
C ILE A 69 -4.99 -4.65 24.66
N LYS A 70 -4.71 -5.57 25.60
CA LYS A 70 -5.39 -5.61 26.90
C LYS A 70 -5.16 -4.34 27.72
N ALA A 71 -3.95 -3.78 27.70
CA ALA A 71 -3.64 -2.52 28.35
C ALA A 71 -4.47 -1.36 27.75
N ALA A 72 -4.61 -1.32 26.43
CA ALA A 72 -5.46 -0.33 25.76
C ALA A 72 -6.94 -0.48 26.15
N MET A 73 -7.46 -1.71 26.20
CA MET A 73 -8.85 -1.98 26.61
C MET A 73 -9.14 -1.62 28.07
N THR A 74 -8.13 -1.60 28.95
CA THR A 74 -8.28 -1.18 30.35
C THR A 74 -8.14 0.33 30.56
N GLY A 75 -8.06 1.12 29.48
CA GLY A 75 -8.10 2.57 29.51
C GLY A 75 -6.75 3.28 29.40
N HIS A 76 -5.66 2.54 29.15
CA HIS A 76 -4.34 3.13 28.94
C HIS A 76 -4.18 3.59 27.49
N LEU A 77 -3.51 4.72 27.26
CA LEU A 77 -3.14 5.11 25.90
C LEU A 77 -1.87 4.35 25.48
N VAL A 78 -1.99 3.46 24.50
CA VAL A 78 -0.89 2.61 24.05
C VAL A 78 -0.40 3.02 22.66
N PHE A 79 0.89 3.30 22.54
CA PHE A 79 1.58 3.47 21.27
C PHE A 79 2.43 2.24 20.97
N SER A 80 2.42 1.80 19.71
CA SER A 80 3.36 0.78 19.25
C SER A 80 3.67 0.94 17.77
N THR A 81 4.67 0.19 17.30
CA THR A 81 5.01 0.11 15.88
C THR A 81 4.90 -1.33 15.37
N LEU A 82 4.48 -1.45 14.12
CA LEU A 82 4.48 -2.70 13.37
C LEU A 82 5.10 -2.45 11.99
N HIS A 83 5.76 -3.47 11.45
CA HIS A 83 6.30 -3.44 10.09
C HIS A 83 5.28 -3.99 9.10
N THR A 84 4.45 -3.10 8.57
CA THR A 84 3.42 -3.41 7.57
C THR A 84 3.55 -2.47 6.37
N ASN A 85 2.82 -2.77 5.30
CA ASN A 85 2.87 -1.97 4.07
C ASN A 85 2.02 -0.70 4.14
N ASP A 86 0.91 -0.78 4.87
CA ASP A 86 -0.14 0.23 4.95
C ASP A 86 -1.06 -0.03 6.18
N CYS A 87 -2.06 0.83 6.38
CA CYS A 87 -2.92 0.77 7.56
C CYS A 87 -3.80 -0.49 7.61
N PRO A 88 -4.59 -0.85 6.57
CA PRO A 88 -5.37 -2.09 6.57
C PRO A 88 -4.54 -3.35 6.81
N ALA A 89 -3.36 -3.46 6.16
CA ALA A 89 -2.45 -4.59 6.36
C ALA A 89 -1.96 -4.73 7.81
N THR A 90 -1.98 -3.64 8.59
CA THR A 90 -1.63 -3.69 10.02
C THR A 90 -2.68 -4.45 10.84
N ILE A 91 -3.96 -4.31 10.49
CA ILE A 91 -5.02 -5.09 11.11
C ILE A 91 -4.85 -6.57 10.75
N GLY A 92 -4.68 -6.87 9.46
CA GLY A 92 -4.40 -8.24 9.00
C GLY A 92 -3.21 -8.87 9.72
N ARG A 93 -2.10 -8.11 9.86
CA ARG A 93 -0.92 -8.59 10.59
C ARG A 93 -1.18 -8.91 12.06
N LEU A 94 -2.00 -8.13 12.75
CA LEU A 94 -2.36 -8.40 14.14
C LEU A 94 -3.26 -9.64 14.26
N VAL A 95 -4.16 -9.85 13.31
CA VAL A 95 -4.97 -11.08 13.21
C VAL A 95 -4.07 -12.29 12.96
N ASP A 96 -3.12 -12.19 12.01
CA ASP A 96 -2.16 -13.26 11.69
C ASP A 96 -1.27 -13.66 12.88
N ILE A 97 -0.92 -12.69 13.74
CA ILE A 97 -0.16 -12.92 14.97
C ILE A 97 -1.01 -13.68 16.01
N GLY A 98 -2.34 -13.69 15.85
CA GLY A 98 -3.28 -14.42 16.71
C GLY A 98 -4.12 -13.52 17.61
N ILE A 99 -4.25 -12.22 17.31
CA ILE A 99 -5.14 -11.33 18.06
C ILE A 99 -6.56 -11.40 17.47
N PRO A 100 -7.57 -11.83 18.25
CA PRO A 100 -8.96 -11.81 17.84
C PRO A 100 -9.42 -10.45 17.26
N PRO A 101 -10.08 -10.45 16.08
CA PRO A 101 -10.51 -9.23 15.41
C PRO A 101 -11.40 -8.31 16.26
N PHE A 102 -12.29 -8.87 17.09
CA PHE A 102 -13.14 -8.07 17.97
C PHE A 102 -12.35 -7.27 19.02
N MET A 103 -11.18 -7.76 19.46
CA MET A 103 -10.31 -7.00 20.36
C MET A 103 -9.62 -5.85 19.62
N LEU A 104 -9.26 -6.06 18.34
CA LEU A 104 -8.70 -5.00 17.51
C LEU A 104 -9.73 -3.90 17.26
N ALA A 105 -10.95 -4.29 16.89
CA ALA A 105 -12.06 -3.37 16.64
C ALA A 105 -12.44 -2.51 17.87
N SER A 106 -12.20 -3.02 19.08
CA SER A 106 -12.53 -2.30 20.33
C SER A 106 -11.36 -1.54 20.94
N ALA A 107 -10.12 -2.01 20.74
CA ALA A 107 -8.94 -1.42 21.40
C ALA A 107 -8.15 -0.46 20.52
N VAL A 108 -8.12 -0.69 19.19
CA VAL A 108 -7.35 0.14 18.28
C VAL A 108 -8.14 1.40 17.96
N THR A 109 -7.57 2.57 18.24
CA THR A 109 -8.20 3.86 17.89
C THR A 109 -7.83 4.32 16.49
N MET A 110 -6.56 4.11 16.10
CA MET A 110 -6.00 4.69 14.89
C MET A 110 -4.76 3.92 14.45
N VAL A 111 -4.57 3.79 13.14
CA VAL A 111 -3.36 3.25 12.53
C VAL A 111 -2.76 4.32 11.61
N LEU A 112 -1.47 4.58 11.76
CA LEU A 112 -0.70 5.49 10.91
C LEU A 112 0.36 4.69 10.15
N SER A 113 0.26 4.68 8.83
CA SER A 113 1.33 4.22 7.95
C SER A 113 2.08 5.41 7.37
N GLN A 114 3.39 5.29 7.27
CA GLN A 114 4.23 6.35 6.73
C GLN A 114 5.31 5.83 5.78
N ARG A 115 5.62 6.66 4.79
CA ARG A 115 6.79 6.49 3.91
C ARG A 115 7.54 7.81 3.80
N LEU A 116 8.86 7.73 3.65
CA LEU A 116 9.70 8.89 3.38
C LEU A 116 10.09 8.88 1.90
N ALA A 117 9.71 9.94 1.18
CA ALA A 117 10.14 10.20 -0.18
C ALA A 117 11.25 11.26 -0.18
N ARG A 118 12.14 11.20 -1.17
CA ARG A 118 13.14 12.25 -1.38
C ARG A 118 12.47 13.57 -1.79
N LYS A 119 12.86 14.67 -1.15
CA LYS A 119 12.35 16.01 -1.50
C LYS A 119 13.17 16.58 -2.66
N LEU A 120 12.51 17.13 -3.68
CA LEU A 120 13.17 17.80 -4.80
C LEU A 120 14.03 18.97 -4.30
N CYS A 121 15.20 19.14 -4.89
CA CYS A 121 16.09 20.23 -4.51
C CYS A 121 15.51 21.58 -4.94
N VAL A 122 15.27 22.47 -3.97
CA VAL A 122 14.70 23.80 -4.23
C VAL A 122 15.56 24.70 -5.12
N HIS A 123 16.85 24.40 -5.26
CA HIS A 123 17.79 25.21 -6.07
C HIS A 123 17.89 24.77 -7.53
N CYS A 124 17.50 23.53 -7.84
CA CYS A 124 17.69 22.98 -9.18
C CYS A 124 16.51 22.17 -9.69
N LYS A 125 15.40 22.07 -8.96
CA LYS A 125 14.19 21.47 -9.53
C LYS A 125 13.79 22.25 -10.77
N GLU A 126 13.36 21.54 -11.80
CA GLU A 126 12.94 22.15 -13.06
C GLU A 126 11.59 21.59 -13.47
N GLU A 127 10.87 22.38 -14.27
CA GLU A 127 9.59 21.95 -14.82
C GLU A 127 9.83 20.83 -15.83
N VAL A 128 9.05 19.77 -15.74
CA VAL A 128 9.07 18.66 -16.69
C VAL A 128 7.74 18.59 -17.44
N PRO A 129 7.73 18.07 -18.68
CA PRO A 129 6.49 17.88 -19.42
C PRO A 129 5.46 17.10 -18.59
N LYS A 130 4.25 17.65 -18.49
CA LYS A 130 3.13 16.98 -17.82
C LYS A 130 2.68 15.81 -18.71
N PRO A 131 2.64 14.56 -18.19
CA PRO A 131 2.07 13.44 -18.94
C PRO A 131 0.59 13.67 -19.29
N PRO A 132 0.03 12.93 -20.25
CA PRO A 132 -1.40 12.95 -20.55
C PRO A 132 -2.25 12.73 -19.30
N LYS A 133 -3.46 13.30 -19.30
CA LYS A 133 -4.37 13.25 -18.14
C LYS A 133 -4.70 11.81 -17.75
N GLU A 134 -4.92 10.95 -18.75
CA GLU A 134 -5.26 9.54 -18.59
C GLU A 134 -4.13 8.78 -17.88
N GLU A 135 -2.88 9.05 -18.26
CA GLU A 135 -1.70 8.48 -17.61
C GLU A 135 -1.60 8.95 -16.15
N LEU A 136 -1.77 10.25 -15.89
CA LEU A 136 -1.77 10.78 -14.53
C LEU A 136 -2.87 10.15 -13.65
N ILE A 137 -4.06 9.93 -14.19
CA ILE A 137 -5.14 9.24 -13.48
C ILE A 137 -4.71 7.81 -13.12
N ALA A 138 -4.12 7.06 -14.05
CA ALA A 138 -3.58 5.73 -13.79
C ALA A 138 -2.46 5.73 -12.73
N LEU A 139 -1.71 6.84 -12.58
CA LEU A 139 -0.69 6.99 -11.53
C LEU A 139 -1.29 7.35 -10.15
N GLY A 140 -2.61 7.59 -10.06
CA GLY A 140 -3.35 7.87 -8.82
C GLY A 140 -3.80 9.33 -8.64
N PHE A 141 -3.72 10.15 -9.69
CA PHE A 141 -4.36 11.47 -9.71
C PHE A 141 -5.88 11.31 -9.82
N LYS A 142 -6.63 12.23 -9.22
CA LYS A 142 -8.10 12.26 -9.32
C LYS A 142 -8.53 13.38 -10.24
N GLU A 143 -9.71 13.26 -10.83
CA GLU A 143 -10.33 14.30 -11.66
C GLU A 143 -10.28 15.70 -11.03
N LYS A 144 -10.59 15.78 -9.73
CA LYS A 144 -10.54 17.02 -8.96
C LYS A 144 -9.16 17.68 -8.86
N ASP A 145 -8.08 16.92 -9.05
CA ASP A 145 -6.72 17.48 -9.03
C ASP A 145 -6.45 18.37 -10.26
N PHE A 146 -7.23 18.22 -11.33
CA PHE A 146 -7.13 19.01 -12.56
C PHE A 146 -8.03 20.25 -12.58
N GLU A 147 -8.83 20.49 -11.53
CA GLU A 147 -9.63 21.71 -11.39
C GLU A 147 -8.76 22.96 -11.25
N LYS A 148 -7.51 22.79 -10.80
CA LYS A 148 -6.49 23.83 -10.73
C LYS A 148 -5.30 23.42 -11.58
N ASP A 149 -4.74 24.37 -12.31
CA ASP A 149 -3.50 24.08 -13.01
C ASP A 149 -2.34 23.89 -12.02
N PHE A 150 -1.42 23.01 -12.38
CA PHE A 150 -0.26 22.65 -11.57
C PHE A 150 0.91 22.30 -12.48
N VAL A 151 2.13 22.49 -11.97
CA VAL A 151 3.37 22.20 -12.67
C VAL A 151 3.99 20.95 -12.07
N ILE A 152 4.48 20.04 -12.92
CA ILE A 152 5.23 18.88 -12.47
C ILE A 152 6.71 19.23 -12.49
N TYR A 153 7.39 18.95 -11.38
CA TYR A 153 8.82 19.20 -11.24
C TYR A 153 9.62 17.89 -11.26
N GLY A 154 10.81 17.95 -11.84
CA GLY A 154 11.77 16.85 -11.90
C GLY A 154 13.14 17.21 -11.31
N PRO A 155 14.00 16.20 -11.07
CA PRO A 155 15.36 16.39 -10.58
C PRO A 155 16.33 16.78 -11.70
N LYS A 156 17.06 17.90 -11.55
CA LYS A 156 18.16 18.29 -12.46
C LYS A 156 19.56 17.93 -11.96
N GLY A 157 19.80 18.17 -10.67
CA GLY A 157 21.14 18.08 -10.05
C GLY A 157 21.88 19.41 -10.00
N CYS A 158 22.53 19.69 -8.87
CA CYS A 158 23.43 20.83 -8.67
C CYS A 158 24.37 20.56 -7.49
N ALA A 159 25.33 21.46 -7.25
CA ALA A 159 26.27 21.34 -6.13
C ALA A 159 25.57 21.28 -4.75
N LYS A 160 24.42 21.96 -4.57
CA LYS A 160 23.71 21.98 -3.28
C LYS A 160 23.08 20.65 -2.90
N CYS A 161 22.80 19.79 -3.87
CA CYS A 161 22.25 18.44 -3.69
C CYS A 161 23.25 17.33 -4.08
N ASN A 162 24.53 17.66 -4.20
CA ASN A 162 25.59 16.74 -4.62
C ASN A 162 25.27 16.03 -5.95
N GLY A 163 24.67 16.75 -6.89
CA GLY A 163 24.31 16.24 -8.21
C GLY A 163 23.05 15.37 -8.26
N GLY A 164 22.50 14.94 -7.12
CA GLY A 164 21.39 13.96 -7.10
C GLY A 164 20.00 14.51 -7.40
N GLY A 165 19.83 15.84 -7.50
CA GLY A 165 18.53 16.49 -7.77
C GLY A 165 17.54 16.51 -6.61
N TYR A 166 17.85 15.84 -5.50
CA TYR A 166 17.03 15.78 -4.28
C TYR A 166 17.82 16.26 -3.06
N LYS A 167 17.15 16.91 -2.10
CA LYS A 167 17.74 17.31 -0.82
C LYS A 167 16.70 17.29 0.29
N GLY A 168 16.92 16.45 1.30
CA GLY A 168 15.98 16.24 2.39
C GLY A 168 14.90 15.21 2.03
N ARG A 169 13.90 15.09 2.90
CA ARG A 169 12.81 14.11 2.80
C ARG A 169 11.46 14.79 2.99
N VAL A 170 10.42 14.19 2.42
CA VAL A 170 9.03 14.54 2.65
C VAL A 170 8.29 13.29 3.16
N GLY A 171 7.46 13.48 4.18
CA GLY A 171 6.64 12.41 4.73
C GLY A 171 5.37 12.23 3.91
N LEU A 172 5.07 10.98 3.59
CA LEU A 172 3.78 10.52 3.08
C LEU A 172 3.09 9.79 4.22
N PHE A 173 1.87 10.21 4.54
CA PHE A 173 1.12 9.70 5.68
C PHE A 173 -0.21 9.18 5.20
N GLU A 174 -0.55 7.98 5.65
CA GLU A 174 -1.85 7.35 5.52
C GLU A 174 -2.36 7.12 6.93
N LEU A 175 -3.53 7.69 7.22
CA LEU A 175 -4.13 7.64 8.56
C LEU A 175 -5.49 6.95 8.45
N MET A 176 -5.63 5.85 9.16
CA MET A 176 -6.87 5.08 9.26
C MET A 176 -7.40 5.21 10.68
N GLU A 177 -8.51 5.90 10.83
CA GLU A 177 -9.25 5.93 12.09
C GLU A 177 -10.15 4.70 12.16
N ILE A 178 -10.26 4.10 13.35
CA ILE A 178 -11.17 2.98 13.57
C ILE A 178 -12.54 3.57 13.93
N THR A 179 -13.28 4.01 12.91
CA THR A 179 -14.68 4.45 13.04
C THR A 179 -15.60 3.25 13.30
N ASP A 180 -16.88 3.50 13.61
CA ASP A 180 -17.86 2.43 13.81
C ASP A 180 -17.96 1.47 12.61
N GLU A 181 -17.90 1.99 11.38
CA GLU A 181 -17.96 1.17 10.16
C GLU A 181 -16.66 0.37 9.95
N VAL A 182 -15.50 0.99 10.20
CA VAL A 182 -14.21 0.28 10.16
C VAL A 182 -14.16 -0.82 11.24
N ALA A 183 -14.62 -0.54 12.46
CA ALA A 183 -14.67 -1.50 13.56
C ALA A 183 -15.59 -2.70 13.24
N LYS A 184 -16.76 -2.46 12.64
CA LYS A 184 -17.65 -3.52 12.14
C LYS A 184 -16.96 -4.37 11.07
N ALA A 185 -16.28 -3.73 10.12
CA ALA A 185 -15.56 -4.41 9.05
C ALA A 185 -14.44 -5.30 9.61
N ILE A 186 -13.66 -4.80 10.57
CA ILE A 186 -12.63 -5.58 11.27
C ILE A 186 -13.26 -6.78 11.99
N SER A 187 -14.33 -6.55 12.76
CA SER A 187 -15.02 -7.60 13.51
C SER A 187 -15.63 -8.68 12.61
N ALA A 188 -16.05 -8.31 11.40
CA ALA A 188 -16.59 -9.21 10.39
C ALA A 188 -15.51 -9.91 9.55
N GLU A 189 -14.22 -9.67 9.83
CA GLU A 189 -13.08 -10.28 9.14
C GLU A 189 -13.16 -10.09 7.62
N VAL A 190 -13.57 -8.89 7.18
CA VAL A 190 -13.63 -8.61 5.75
C VAL A 190 -12.22 -8.63 5.15
N PRO A 191 -12.08 -9.02 3.86
CA PRO A 191 -10.80 -8.95 3.17
C PRO A 191 -10.15 -7.56 3.21
N GLU A 192 -8.82 -7.51 3.19
CA GLU A 192 -8.04 -6.27 3.35
C GLU A 192 -8.41 -5.18 2.33
N ASP A 193 -8.70 -5.56 1.08
CA ASP A 193 -9.15 -4.63 0.04
C ASP A 193 -10.50 -3.99 0.39
N GLN A 194 -11.42 -4.76 0.96
CA GLN A 194 -12.72 -4.24 1.40
C GLN A 194 -12.57 -3.33 2.62
N LEU A 195 -11.72 -3.71 3.58
CA LEU A 195 -11.40 -2.87 4.73
C LEU A 195 -10.81 -1.53 4.28
N ARG A 196 -9.93 -1.55 3.29
CA ARG A 196 -9.35 -0.35 2.67
C ARG A 196 -10.41 0.54 2.04
N LYS A 197 -11.35 -0.02 1.28
CA LYS A 197 -12.47 0.73 0.67
C LYS A 197 -13.29 1.45 1.72
N ILE A 198 -13.67 0.73 2.77
CA ILE A 198 -14.45 1.28 3.90
C ILE A 198 -13.64 2.40 4.57
N ALA A 199 -12.37 2.16 4.89
CA ALA A 199 -11.50 3.19 5.48
C ALA A 199 -11.37 4.44 4.60
N VAL A 200 -11.24 4.29 3.27
CA VAL A 200 -11.17 5.42 2.33
C VAL A 200 -12.48 6.19 2.27
N GLN A 201 -13.63 5.50 2.32
CA GLN A 201 -14.95 6.12 2.40
C GLN A 201 -15.11 6.91 3.71
N GLU A 202 -14.57 6.37 4.81
CA GLU A 202 -14.54 6.99 6.13
C GLU A 202 -13.45 8.08 6.29
N GLY A 203 -12.74 8.42 5.20
CA GLY A 203 -11.84 9.58 5.15
C GLY A 203 -10.35 9.29 5.11
N MET A 204 -9.93 8.01 5.15
CA MET A 204 -8.53 7.64 4.97
C MET A 204 -7.99 8.11 3.62
N THR A 205 -6.82 8.75 3.62
CA THR A 205 -6.08 9.08 2.39
C THR A 205 -4.96 8.06 2.18
N PRO A 206 -4.99 7.25 1.11
CA PRO A 206 -3.94 6.26 0.85
C PRO A 206 -2.57 6.90 0.62
N LEU A 207 -1.49 6.15 0.92
CA LEU A 207 -0.11 6.61 0.73
C LEU A 207 0.16 7.16 -0.68
N ARG A 208 -0.31 6.46 -1.72
CA ARG A 208 -0.18 6.92 -3.11
C ARG A 208 -0.83 8.27 -3.33
N ARG A 209 -2.06 8.46 -2.81
CA ARG A 209 -2.80 9.72 -2.93
C ARG A 209 -2.12 10.85 -2.16
N ALA A 210 -1.58 10.57 -0.97
CA ALA A 210 -0.76 11.53 -0.23
C ALA A 210 0.49 11.93 -1.02
N GLY A 211 1.14 10.96 -1.69
CA GLY A 211 2.25 11.18 -2.60
C GLY A 211 1.91 12.10 -3.77
N VAL A 212 0.79 11.84 -4.46
CA VAL A 212 0.31 12.67 -5.57
C VAL A 212 0.11 14.13 -5.13
N LYS A 213 -0.48 14.36 -3.95
CA LYS A 213 -0.60 15.73 -3.41
C LYS A 213 0.78 16.41 -3.27
N LYS A 214 1.81 15.67 -2.85
CA LYS A 214 3.19 16.19 -2.76
C LYS A 214 3.86 16.45 -4.10
N VAL A 215 3.46 15.74 -5.16
CA VAL A 215 3.88 16.04 -6.54
C VAL A 215 3.24 17.33 -7.02
N ILE A 216 1.93 17.50 -6.81
CA ILE A 216 1.19 18.72 -7.17
C ILE A 216 1.76 19.95 -6.44
N GLU A 217 2.14 19.80 -5.17
CA GLU A 217 2.83 20.84 -4.39
C GLU A 217 4.28 21.11 -4.87
N GLY A 218 4.82 20.34 -5.83
CA GLY A 218 6.18 20.46 -6.33
C GLY A 218 7.26 20.11 -5.29
N ALA A 219 6.92 19.27 -4.31
CA ALA A 219 7.80 18.85 -3.23
C ALA A 219 8.61 17.59 -3.57
N THR A 220 8.07 16.72 -4.40
CA THR A 220 8.70 15.47 -4.87
C THR A 220 8.34 15.22 -6.34
N SER A 221 9.02 14.28 -6.99
CA SER A 221 8.73 13.85 -8.37
C SER A 221 7.73 12.70 -8.42
N ILE A 222 7.13 12.47 -9.59
CA ILE A 222 6.31 11.28 -9.87
C ILE A 222 7.12 10.00 -9.64
N GLU A 223 8.34 9.93 -10.18
CA GLU A 223 9.24 8.78 -10.07
C GLU A 223 9.43 8.35 -8.61
N GLU A 224 9.64 9.31 -7.71
CA GLU A 224 9.85 9.01 -6.30
C GLU A 224 8.59 8.47 -5.63
N ILE A 225 7.41 8.98 -5.99
CA ILE A 225 6.14 8.43 -5.47
C ILE A 225 5.90 7.01 -5.98
N LEU A 226 6.15 6.75 -7.26
CA LEU A 226 6.03 5.41 -7.85
C LEU A 226 6.95 4.41 -7.13
N ARG A 227 8.17 4.82 -6.81
CA ARG A 227 9.14 3.98 -6.11
C ARG A 227 8.78 3.69 -4.65
N ARG A 228 8.07 4.62 -3.98
CA ARG A 228 7.83 4.56 -2.52
C ARG A 228 6.44 4.09 -2.13
N THR A 229 5.53 3.99 -3.09
CA THR A 229 4.13 3.65 -2.83
C THR A 229 3.62 2.70 -3.90
N VAL A 230 2.68 1.83 -3.53
CA VAL A 230 2.08 0.86 -4.45
C VAL A 230 0.75 1.42 -4.96
N ILE A 231 0.42 1.15 -6.21
CA ILE A 231 -0.94 1.32 -6.76
C ILE A 231 -1.73 0.14 -6.24
N THR A 232 -2.67 0.38 -5.33
CA THR A 232 -3.62 -0.65 -4.92
C THR A 232 -4.66 -0.85 -6.02
N GLU A 233 -5.28 -2.02 -6.11
CA GLU A 233 -6.21 -2.38 -7.21
C GLU A 233 -7.25 -1.29 -7.51
N GLU A 234 -7.72 -0.55 -6.50
CA GLU A 234 -8.67 0.56 -6.64
C GLU A 234 -8.15 1.81 -7.40
N SER A 235 -6.84 1.91 -7.62
CA SER A 235 -6.23 2.92 -8.49
C SER A 235 -5.91 2.38 -9.88
N LEU A 236 -6.08 1.08 -10.10
CA LEU A 236 -6.13 0.52 -11.43
C LEU A 236 -7.52 0.82 -12.02
N PRO A 237 -7.60 1.21 -13.30
CA PRO A 237 -8.87 1.30 -13.98
C PRO A 237 -9.72 0.02 -13.77
N ALA A 238 -11.04 0.16 -13.66
CA ALA A 238 -11.94 -0.96 -13.35
C ALA A 238 -11.75 -2.17 -14.27
N TYR A 239 -11.30 -1.95 -15.51
CA TYR A 239 -11.00 -2.99 -16.49
C TYR A 239 -9.78 -3.86 -16.16
N LEU A 240 -8.86 -3.43 -15.28
CA LEU A 240 -7.74 -4.24 -14.80
C LEU A 240 -8.09 -5.06 -13.55
N VAL A 241 -9.04 -4.56 -12.74
CA VAL A 241 -9.48 -5.19 -11.48
C VAL A 241 -10.58 -6.23 -11.73
N HIS A 242 -11.51 -5.89 -12.62
CA HIS A 242 -12.55 -6.78 -13.12
C HIS A 242 -12.47 -6.85 -14.65
N PRO A 243 -11.44 -7.52 -15.18
CA PRO A 243 -11.31 -7.68 -16.62
C PRO A 243 -12.51 -8.48 -17.15
N ASP A 244 -13.07 -7.98 -18.25
CA ASP A 244 -14.25 -8.55 -18.88
C ASP A 244 -14.00 -10.02 -19.23
N ILE A 245 -15.00 -10.87 -18.96
CA ILE A 245 -15.01 -12.24 -19.44
C ILE A 245 -15.76 -12.25 -20.76
N GLU A 246 -15.03 -12.51 -21.83
CA GLU A 246 -15.55 -12.65 -23.18
C GLU A 246 -15.79 -14.14 -23.48
N GLU A 247 -16.93 -14.45 -24.10
CA GLU A 247 -17.26 -15.80 -24.58
C GLU A 247 -17.04 -15.85 -26.08
N TYR A 248 -16.35 -16.90 -26.53
CA TYR A 248 -16.00 -17.12 -27.94
C TYR A 248 -16.53 -18.49 -28.38
N ASP A 249 -17.13 -18.55 -29.58
CA ASP A 249 -17.52 -19.80 -30.23
C ASP A 249 -16.34 -20.39 -31.03
N ASP A 250 -16.50 -21.63 -31.50
CA ASP A 250 -15.43 -22.34 -32.21
C ASP A 250 -14.99 -21.59 -33.48
N GLY A 251 -13.67 -21.38 -33.60
CA GLY A 251 -13.08 -20.68 -34.75
C GLY A 251 -13.07 -19.15 -34.65
N ASP A 252 -13.67 -18.55 -33.62
CA ASP A 252 -13.62 -17.10 -33.44
C ASP A 252 -12.19 -16.60 -33.21
N PHE A 253 -11.86 -15.45 -33.79
CA PHE A 253 -10.58 -14.80 -33.60
C PHE A 253 -10.58 -13.95 -32.33
N ILE A 254 -9.62 -14.22 -31.45
CA ILE A 254 -9.36 -13.43 -30.23
C ILE A 254 -8.24 -12.43 -30.50
N ILE A 255 -7.15 -12.89 -31.16
CA ILE A 255 -6.02 -12.04 -31.57
C ILE A 255 -5.76 -12.28 -33.05
N ARG A 256 -5.43 -11.21 -33.79
CA ARG A 256 -4.96 -11.30 -35.18
C ARG A 256 -3.48 -10.95 -35.27
N GLN A 257 -2.73 -11.76 -36.00
CA GLN A 257 -1.32 -11.51 -36.30
C GLN A 257 -1.16 -10.12 -36.96
N ASN A 258 -0.08 -9.42 -36.60
CA ASN A 258 0.26 -8.06 -37.03
C ASN A 258 -0.68 -6.95 -36.50
N ASN A 259 -1.62 -7.26 -35.59
CA ASN A 259 -2.32 -6.21 -34.87
C ASN A 259 -1.36 -5.52 -33.88
N ASN A 260 -1.62 -4.26 -33.54
CA ASN A 260 -0.81 -3.45 -32.63
C ASN A 260 -1.47 -3.24 -31.27
N ASP A 261 -2.56 -3.97 -30.99
CA ASP A 261 -3.21 -3.92 -29.69
C ASP A 261 -2.33 -4.62 -28.64
N ILE A 262 -2.30 -4.05 -27.43
CA ILE A 262 -1.42 -4.47 -26.34
C ILE A 262 -2.16 -5.20 -25.22
N ASP A 263 -3.41 -5.59 -25.47
CA ASP A 263 -4.19 -6.34 -24.51
C ASP A 263 -3.52 -7.69 -24.20
N PHE A 264 -3.76 -8.27 -23.04
CA PHE A 264 -3.38 -9.65 -22.79
C PHE A 264 -4.54 -10.40 -22.19
N PHE A 265 -4.51 -11.72 -22.31
CA PHE A 265 -5.68 -12.54 -22.08
C PHE A 265 -5.30 -13.71 -21.19
N LYS A 266 -6.29 -14.25 -20.48
CA LYS A 266 -6.17 -15.45 -19.67
C LYS A 266 -7.26 -16.43 -20.02
N LEU A 267 -6.90 -17.67 -20.30
CA LEU A 267 -7.87 -18.73 -20.54
C LEU A 267 -8.57 -19.08 -19.22
N VAL A 268 -9.90 -18.92 -19.16
CA VAL A 268 -10.70 -19.31 -17.99
C VAL A 268 -11.18 -20.75 -18.15
N THR A 269 -11.75 -21.08 -19.30
CA THR A 269 -12.18 -22.44 -19.68
C THR A 269 -12.16 -22.58 -21.19
N GLY A 270 -11.93 -23.77 -21.71
CA GLY A 270 -11.92 -24.06 -23.15
C GLY A 270 -10.51 -24.30 -23.67
N ALA A 271 -10.27 -24.01 -24.94
CA ALA A 271 -8.97 -24.14 -25.58
C ALA A 271 -8.81 -23.10 -26.69
N VAL A 272 -7.58 -22.64 -26.92
CA VAL A 272 -7.28 -21.73 -28.04
C VAL A 272 -6.12 -22.26 -28.86
N SER A 273 -6.15 -22.03 -30.17
CA SER A 273 -5.07 -22.40 -31.10
C SER A 273 -4.24 -21.19 -31.46
N VAL A 274 -2.91 -21.36 -31.44
CA VAL A 274 -1.95 -20.34 -31.87
C VAL A 274 -1.59 -20.59 -33.33
N ILE A 275 -1.85 -19.60 -34.18
CA ILE A 275 -1.68 -19.70 -35.64
C ILE A 275 -0.70 -18.63 -36.09
N LYS A 276 0.43 -19.04 -36.67
CA LYS A 276 1.42 -18.13 -37.26
C LYS A 276 1.54 -18.43 -38.75
N ASP A 277 1.43 -17.40 -39.57
CA ASP A 277 1.52 -17.50 -41.03
C ASP A 277 0.57 -18.57 -41.62
N GLY A 278 -0.65 -18.64 -41.06
CA GLY A 278 -1.69 -19.58 -41.44
C GLY A 278 -1.50 -21.03 -40.97
N LYS A 279 -0.42 -21.34 -40.23
CA LYS A 279 -0.16 -22.67 -39.67
C LYS A 279 -0.35 -22.66 -38.16
N LYS A 280 -1.03 -23.69 -37.65
CA LYS A 280 -1.13 -23.93 -36.21
C LYS A 280 0.24 -24.32 -35.67
N ILE A 281 0.73 -23.59 -34.67
CA ILE A 281 2.05 -23.80 -34.05
C ILE A 281 1.95 -24.26 -32.59
N ALA A 282 0.85 -23.96 -31.90
CA ALA A 282 0.61 -24.38 -30.53
C ALA A 282 -0.90 -24.43 -30.21
N GLU A 283 -1.23 -24.98 -29.06
CA GLU A 283 -2.56 -24.94 -28.45
C GLU A 283 -2.39 -24.63 -26.97
N ILE A 284 -3.27 -23.81 -26.43
CA ILE A 284 -3.34 -23.46 -25.01
C ILE A 284 -4.65 -24.07 -24.51
N THR A 285 -4.53 -24.98 -23.55
CA THR A 285 -5.65 -25.78 -23.03
C THR A 285 -5.78 -25.71 -21.52
N GLU A 286 -4.76 -25.20 -20.82
CA GLU A 286 -4.77 -25.18 -19.36
C GLU A 286 -5.47 -23.91 -18.84
N PRO A 287 -6.56 -24.06 -18.07
CA PRO A 287 -7.17 -22.93 -17.38
C PRO A 287 -6.14 -22.19 -16.52
N GLY A 288 -6.03 -20.89 -16.73
CA GLY A 288 -5.07 -20.05 -16.03
C GLY A 288 -3.89 -19.58 -16.86
N GLU A 289 -3.62 -20.20 -18.01
CA GLU A 289 -2.57 -19.77 -18.93
C GLU A 289 -2.88 -18.39 -19.54
N TYR A 290 -1.82 -17.58 -19.65
CA TYR A 290 -1.87 -16.25 -20.26
C TYR A 290 -1.39 -16.32 -21.72
N PHE A 291 -1.92 -15.41 -22.55
CA PHE A 291 -1.45 -15.22 -23.92
C PHE A 291 -1.61 -13.76 -24.36
N GLY A 292 -0.76 -13.34 -25.31
CA GLY A 292 -0.71 -11.97 -25.81
C GLY A 292 0.18 -11.02 -24.99
N GLU A 293 0.71 -11.48 -23.86
CA GLU A 293 1.58 -10.73 -22.96
C GLU A 293 2.84 -10.17 -23.64
N MET A 294 3.36 -10.86 -24.66
CA MET A 294 4.56 -10.41 -25.35
C MET A 294 4.40 -9.06 -26.05
N SER A 295 3.23 -8.78 -26.64
CA SER A 295 2.96 -7.48 -27.26
C SER A 295 2.75 -6.39 -26.20
N ALA A 296 2.10 -6.72 -25.07
CA ALA A 296 1.97 -5.82 -23.93
C ALA A 296 3.32 -5.41 -23.32
N ILE A 297 4.28 -6.35 -23.28
CA ILE A 297 5.60 -6.14 -22.68
C ILE A 297 6.55 -5.41 -23.64
N SER A 298 6.55 -5.79 -24.92
CA SER A 298 7.53 -5.29 -25.90
C SER A 298 7.05 -4.09 -26.72
N GLY A 299 5.73 -3.86 -26.81
CA GLY A 299 5.14 -2.89 -27.73
C GLY A 299 5.20 -3.31 -29.20
N GLU A 300 5.72 -4.50 -29.51
CA GLU A 300 5.82 -5.02 -30.87
C GLU A 300 4.47 -5.59 -31.36
N PRO A 301 4.21 -5.60 -32.68
CA PRO A 301 2.99 -6.18 -33.24
C PRO A 301 2.81 -7.67 -32.89
N ARG A 302 1.55 -8.12 -32.84
CA ARG A 302 1.19 -9.52 -32.53
C ARG A 302 1.91 -10.50 -33.46
N SER A 303 2.73 -11.39 -32.89
CA SER A 303 3.52 -12.36 -33.65
C SER A 303 2.72 -13.53 -34.23
N ALA A 304 1.49 -13.76 -33.75
CA ALA A 304 0.60 -14.84 -34.16
C ALA A 304 -0.88 -14.44 -33.94
N SER A 305 -1.78 -15.14 -34.64
CA SER A 305 -3.22 -15.10 -34.37
C SER A 305 -3.59 -16.13 -33.30
N ILE A 306 -4.65 -15.85 -32.54
CA ILE A 306 -5.23 -16.77 -31.57
C ILE A 306 -6.71 -16.97 -31.94
N THR A 307 -7.12 -18.22 -32.11
CA THR A 307 -8.52 -18.58 -32.38
C THR A 307 -9.06 -19.52 -31.32
N SER A 308 -10.33 -19.39 -30.95
CA SER A 308 -10.98 -20.33 -30.04
C SER A 308 -11.13 -21.71 -30.68
N LYS A 309 -10.98 -22.76 -29.87
CA LYS A 309 -11.20 -24.16 -30.24
C LYS A 309 -12.31 -24.72 -29.36
N GLY A 310 -13.50 -24.82 -29.92
CA GLY A 310 -14.74 -25.00 -29.16
C GLY A 310 -15.17 -23.70 -28.46
N ARG A 311 -16.14 -23.81 -27.57
CA ARG A 311 -16.54 -22.69 -26.72
C ARG A 311 -15.50 -22.40 -25.66
N SER A 312 -15.03 -21.17 -25.60
CA SER A 312 -14.05 -20.73 -24.61
C SER A 312 -14.53 -19.49 -23.87
N LYS A 313 -14.15 -19.40 -22.59
CA LYS A 313 -14.28 -18.19 -21.78
C LYS A 313 -12.89 -17.64 -21.54
N ILE A 314 -12.70 -16.39 -21.89
CA ILE A 314 -11.40 -15.73 -21.85
C ILE A 314 -11.55 -14.44 -21.09
N LYS A 315 -10.63 -14.20 -20.15
CA LYS A 315 -10.55 -12.96 -19.40
C LYS A 315 -9.62 -12.01 -20.14
N ARG A 316 -10.11 -10.85 -20.58
CA ARG A 316 -9.34 -9.85 -21.32
C ARG A 316 -8.86 -8.74 -20.41
N PHE A 317 -7.55 -8.49 -20.42
CA PHE A 317 -6.91 -7.40 -19.69
C PHE A 317 -6.46 -6.35 -20.72
N PRO A 318 -7.17 -5.21 -20.81
CA PRO A 318 -6.74 -4.13 -21.67
C PRO A 318 -5.34 -3.63 -21.28
N GLY A 319 -4.48 -3.44 -22.29
CA GLY A 319 -3.11 -2.97 -22.11
C GLY A 319 -2.99 -1.47 -21.91
#